data_AF-A0A936C614-F1
#
_entry.id   AF-A0A936C614-F1
#
_cell.length_a   1.000
_cell.length_b   1.000
_cell.length_c   1.000
_cell.angle_alpha   90.00
_cell.angle_beta   90.00
_cell.angle_gamma   90.00
#
_symmetry.space_group_name_H-M   'P 1'
#
loop_
_entity.id
_entity.type
_entity.pdbx_description
1 polymer ?
#
loop_
_entity_poly.entity_id
_entity_poly.type
_entity_poly.pdbx_seq_one_letter_code
_entity_poly.pdbx_strand_id
1 'polypeptide(L)'
;MSKEIDLLNDLRSALSADFDVVGFLGRSDERNVYFLARELVTSELVALRLKRTGFTADGQEEYEPSVVRDLDPSVPDPSPNCPRCSAPLRAWAKFCTQCRLELSGVSSSMSQQYSRSELLEAVQEYADGEYQVLGDMRRRDGAGFVYFALRRATGELVTLRLKREEGNQYHLAETRVIKPLPRSQRAAGTTSMVSILRPVEGGAAPRGGSGVGAKRSERESPPSRDNRGRDQSIHGVDPPSGRDASERGAAGLRPRRTGSEPNPRDALRNAPEKVEKEGSRGPWRVAIAVLVIAAALALAVF
;
A
#
# COMPACT_ATOMS: atom_id res chain seq x y z
N MET A 1 16.05 -13.92 13.21
CA MET A 1 14.58 -14.08 13.08
C MET A 1 13.86 -14.03 14.41
N SER A 2 14.39 -14.59 15.52
CA SER A 2 13.72 -14.56 16.84
C SER A 2 13.25 -13.17 17.26
N LYS A 3 14.15 -12.16 17.24
CA LYS A 3 13.84 -10.81 17.72
C LYS A 3 12.60 -10.15 17.11
N GLU A 4 12.29 -10.42 15.84
CA GLU A 4 11.11 -9.84 15.16
C GLU A 4 9.82 -10.49 15.65
N ILE A 5 9.88 -11.79 15.95
CA ILE A 5 8.75 -12.56 16.46
C ILE A 5 8.48 -12.18 17.91
N ASP A 6 9.55 -12.05 18.70
CA ASP A 6 9.47 -11.61 20.11
C ASP A 6 8.80 -10.24 20.19
N LEU A 7 9.33 -9.25 19.43
CA LEU A 7 8.77 -7.91 19.35
C LEU A 7 7.30 -7.87 18.89
N LEU A 8 6.93 -8.73 17.94
CA LEU A 8 5.54 -8.83 17.48
C LEU A 8 4.62 -9.33 18.59
N ASN A 9 5.04 -10.33 19.35
CA ASN A 9 4.26 -10.90 20.43
C ASN A 9 4.08 -9.90 21.57
N ASP A 10 5.15 -9.18 21.91
CA ASP A 10 5.11 -8.10 22.89
C ASP A 10 4.16 -6.99 22.44
N LEU A 11 4.22 -6.60 21.15
CA LEU A 11 3.34 -5.60 20.58
C LEU A 11 1.88 -6.03 20.59
N ARG A 12 1.59 -7.28 20.23
CA ARG A 12 0.24 -7.86 20.31
C ARG A 12 -0.30 -7.80 21.72
N SER A 13 0.50 -8.21 22.71
CA SER A 13 0.06 -8.18 24.11
C SER A 13 -0.15 -6.75 24.62
N ALA A 14 0.71 -5.80 24.23
CA ALA A 14 0.63 -4.43 24.70
C ALA A 14 -0.54 -3.64 24.09
N LEU A 15 -0.92 -3.95 22.85
CA LEU A 15 -1.90 -3.18 22.07
C LEU A 15 -3.19 -3.94 21.76
N SER A 16 -3.41 -5.14 22.31
CA SER A 16 -4.57 -5.98 22.01
C SER A 16 -5.93 -5.35 22.34
N ALA A 17 -5.96 -4.31 23.17
CA ALA A 17 -7.19 -3.59 23.49
C ALA A 17 -7.70 -2.76 22.30
N ASP A 18 -6.79 -2.24 21.48
CA ASP A 18 -7.09 -1.26 20.43
C ASP A 18 -6.81 -1.82 19.03
N PHE A 19 -5.89 -2.78 18.90
CA PHE A 19 -5.37 -3.25 17.63
C PHE A 19 -5.23 -4.78 17.57
N ASP A 20 -5.64 -5.38 16.44
CA ASP A 20 -5.25 -6.73 16.03
C ASP A 20 -4.02 -6.65 15.12
N VAL A 21 -2.84 -6.93 15.67
CA VAL A 21 -1.57 -6.86 14.91
C VAL A 21 -1.42 -8.08 14.00
N VAL A 22 -1.53 -7.84 12.70
CA VAL A 22 -1.58 -8.89 11.68
C VAL A 22 -0.20 -9.37 11.30
N GLY A 23 0.69 -8.45 10.90
CA GLY A 23 2.00 -8.86 10.42
C GLY A 23 3.08 -7.79 10.31
N PHE A 24 4.31 -8.21 10.04
CA PHE A 24 5.43 -7.30 9.82
C PHE A 24 5.35 -6.69 8.42
N LEU A 25 5.53 -5.39 8.27
CA LEU A 25 5.58 -4.69 6.97
C LEU A 25 7.01 -4.51 6.48
N GLY A 26 7.95 -4.22 7.38
CA GLY A 26 9.33 -3.93 7.01
C GLY A 26 10.07 -3.06 8.03
N ARG A 27 11.31 -2.73 7.68
CA ARG A 27 12.15 -1.73 8.36
C ARG A 27 12.52 -0.65 7.35
N SER A 28 12.41 0.61 7.77
CA SER A 28 12.77 1.76 6.92
C SER A 28 14.21 2.18 7.17
N ASP A 29 14.62 2.15 8.44
CA ASP A 29 15.98 2.38 8.92
C ASP A 29 16.25 1.51 10.16
N GLU A 30 17.38 1.69 10.84
CA GLU A 30 17.74 0.95 12.05
C GLU A 30 16.82 1.23 13.25
N ARG A 31 16.05 2.32 13.22
CA ARG A 31 15.25 2.82 14.35
C ARG A 31 13.76 2.58 14.18
N ASN A 32 13.29 2.36 12.95
CA ASN A 32 11.86 2.29 12.65
C ASN A 32 11.47 0.91 12.10
N VAL A 33 10.62 0.23 12.85
CA VAL A 33 10.02 -1.08 12.51
C VAL A 33 8.53 -0.87 12.27
N TYR A 34 8.00 -1.42 11.18
CA TYR A 34 6.59 -1.24 10.81
C TYR A 34 5.85 -2.57 10.86
N PHE A 35 4.66 -2.55 11.46
CA PHE A 35 3.72 -3.66 11.50
C PHE A 35 2.38 -3.24 10.90
N LEU A 36 1.69 -4.15 10.23
CA LEU A 36 0.31 -3.99 9.81
C LEU A 36 -0.59 -4.42 10.96
N ALA A 37 -1.57 -3.59 11.30
CA ALA A 37 -2.59 -3.90 12.28
C ALA A 37 -3.96 -3.49 11.79
N ARG A 38 -5.00 -4.09 12.38
CA ARG A 38 -6.38 -3.65 12.25
C ARG A 38 -6.79 -2.94 13.53
N GLU A 39 -7.29 -1.72 13.43
CA GLU A 39 -7.89 -1.02 14.57
C GLU A 39 -9.25 -1.66 14.89
N LEU A 40 -9.46 -2.09 16.14
CA LEU A 40 -10.64 -2.88 16.51
C LEU A 40 -11.94 -2.07 16.45
N VAL A 41 -11.87 -0.78 16.77
CA VAL A 41 -13.04 0.13 16.78
C VAL A 41 -13.55 0.41 15.37
N THR A 42 -12.65 0.72 14.45
CA THR A 42 -13.00 1.16 13.08
C THR A 42 -12.92 0.02 12.06
N SER A 43 -12.29 -1.11 12.43
CA SER A 43 -11.91 -2.20 11.54
C SER A 43 -10.97 -1.80 10.38
N GLU A 44 -10.42 -0.58 10.39
CA GLU A 44 -9.50 -0.08 9.37
C GLU A 44 -8.11 -0.67 9.55
N LEU A 45 -7.40 -0.86 8.43
CA LEU A 45 -5.98 -1.20 8.46
C LEU A 45 -5.14 0.05 8.70
N VAL A 46 -4.15 -0.11 9.58
CA VAL A 46 -3.15 0.91 9.90
C VAL A 46 -1.77 0.28 9.91
N ALA A 47 -0.75 1.12 9.71
CA ALA A 47 0.63 0.73 9.98
C ALA A 47 1.03 1.23 11.37
N LEU A 48 1.47 0.34 12.24
CA LEU A 48 2.08 0.66 13.51
C LEU A 48 3.57 0.87 13.29
N ARG A 49 4.05 2.10 13.48
CA ARG A 49 5.46 2.45 13.45
C ARG A 49 6.02 2.41 14.87
N LEU A 50 6.96 1.52 15.11
CA LEU A 50 7.74 1.47 16.34
C LEU A 50 9.05 2.23 16.13
N LYS A 51 9.19 3.36 16.82
CA LYS A 51 10.42 4.13 16.84
C LYS A 51 11.24 3.73 18.07
N ARG A 52 12.47 3.28 17.85
CA ARG A 52 13.40 2.97 18.94
C ARG A 52 13.84 4.25 19.63
N THR A 53 13.52 4.37 20.92
CA THR A 53 13.81 5.56 21.75
C THR A 53 15.12 5.42 22.51
N GLY A 54 15.52 4.20 22.85
CA GLY A 54 16.73 3.95 23.62
C GLY A 54 16.91 2.48 23.99
N PHE A 55 17.53 2.26 25.15
CA PHE A 55 17.65 0.97 25.80
C PHE A 55 17.32 1.10 27.29
N THR A 56 16.71 0.07 27.87
CA THR A 56 16.52 -0.07 29.31
C THR A 56 17.86 -0.28 30.02
N ALA A 57 17.87 -0.21 31.36
CA ALA A 57 19.05 -0.54 32.18
C ALA A 57 19.56 -1.97 31.94
N ASP A 58 18.66 -2.89 31.56
CA ASP A 58 18.97 -4.29 31.24
C ASP A 58 19.43 -4.49 29.79
N GLY A 59 19.63 -3.40 29.04
CA GLY A 59 20.06 -3.43 27.64
C GLY A 59 18.97 -3.86 26.64
N GLN A 60 17.70 -3.89 27.05
CA GLN A 60 16.57 -4.17 26.15
C GLN A 60 16.22 -2.92 25.35
N GLU A 61 15.84 -3.08 24.09
CA GLU A 61 15.45 -1.94 23.24
C GLU A 61 14.09 -1.39 23.70
N GLU A 62 14.00 -0.07 23.87
CA GLU A 62 12.72 0.62 24.14
C GLU A 62 12.13 1.15 22.84
N TYR A 63 10.81 0.97 22.70
CA TYR A 63 10.06 1.35 21.51
C TYR A 63 8.88 2.24 21.88
N GLU A 64 8.69 3.30 21.10
CA GLU A 64 7.52 4.17 21.12
C GLU A 64 6.63 3.86 19.92
N PRO A 65 5.40 3.33 20.14
CA PRO A 65 4.46 3.05 19.05
C PRO A 65 3.77 4.32 18.56
N SER A 66 3.61 4.44 17.25
CA SER A 66 2.84 5.50 16.59
C SER A 66 2.00 4.94 15.45
N VAL A 67 0.78 5.46 15.29
CA VAL A 67 -0.17 4.99 14.27
C VAL A 67 0.00 5.78 12.98
N VAL A 68 0.14 5.09 11.86
CA VAL A 68 0.23 5.64 10.51
C VAL A 68 -0.97 5.17 9.69
N ARG A 69 -1.88 6.09 9.37
CA ARG A 69 -3.13 5.80 8.63
C ARG A 69 -2.97 5.83 7.10
N ASP A 70 -1.99 6.58 6.61
CA ASP A 70 -1.69 6.69 5.19
C ASP A 70 -0.29 6.16 4.88
N LEU A 71 -0.16 5.40 3.80
CA LEU A 71 1.11 4.95 3.27
C LEU A 71 1.86 6.14 2.67
N ASP A 72 2.91 6.56 3.37
CA ASP A 72 3.84 7.60 2.95
C ASP A 72 5.24 7.00 2.68
N PRO A 73 6.20 7.78 2.15
CA PRO A 73 7.53 7.26 1.85
C PRO A 73 8.33 6.75 3.06
N SER A 74 7.89 7.00 4.30
CA SER A 74 8.53 6.44 5.50
C SER A 74 8.15 4.98 5.72
N VAL A 75 6.96 4.56 5.27
CA VAL A 75 6.51 3.18 5.36
C VAL A 75 7.24 2.34 4.30
N PRO A 76 7.87 1.22 4.67
CA PRO A 76 8.57 0.36 3.71
C PRO A 76 7.64 -0.14 2.60
N ASP A 77 8.00 0.10 1.34
CA ASP A 77 7.32 -0.47 0.18
C ASP A 77 7.92 -1.84 -0.15
N PRO A 78 7.10 -2.91 -0.25
CA PRO A 78 7.62 -4.24 -0.59
C PRO A 78 8.27 -4.33 -1.98
N SER A 79 7.93 -3.44 -2.94
CA SER A 79 8.47 -3.48 -4.31
C SER A 79 9.30 -2.23 -4.64
N PRO A 80 10.61 -2.22 -4.34
CA PRO A 80 11.48 -1.10 -4.64
C PRO A 80 11.85 -0.99 -6.13
N ASN A 81 11.36 -1.87 -7.02
CA ASN A 81 11.70 -1.88 -8.44
C ASN A 81 10.45 -1.91 -9.33
N CYS A 82 10.55 -1.28 -10.51
CA CYS A 82 9.50 -1.26 -11.51
C CYS A 82 9.32 -2.65 -12.15
N PRO A 83 8.10 -3.21 -12.22
CA PRO A 83 7.89 -4.51 -12.84
C PRO A 83 8.10 -4.53 -14.35
N ARG A 84 8.14 -3.36 -15.03
CA ARG A 84 8.34 -3.26 -16.48
C ARG A 84 9.77 -3.03 -16.91
N CYS A 85 10.53 -2.21 -16.18
CA CYS A 85 11.90 -1.83 -16.57
C CYS A 85 12.95 -2.07 -15.47
N SER A 86 12.55 -2.65 -14.33
CA SER A 86 13.40 -2.95 -13.17
C SER A 86 14.06 -1.74 -12.48
N ALA A 87 13.83 -0.52 -12.97
CA ALA A 87 14.36 0.70 -12.36
C ALA A 87 13.91 0.85 -10.90
N PRO A 88 14.76 1.39 -10.02
CA PRO A 88 14.39 1.65 -8.64
C PRO A 88 13.22 2.63 -8.58
N LEU A 89 12.27 2.34 -7.69
CA LEU A 89 11.09 3.15 -7.43
C LEU A 89 11.26 3.88 -6.12
N ARG A 90 10.71 5.10 -6.06
CA ARG A 90 10.41 5.73 -4.78
C ARG A 90 9.35 4.88 -4.06
N ALA A 91 9.47 4.75 -2.74
CA ALA A 91 8.48 4.06 -1.92
C ALA A 91 7.08 4.62 -2.20
N TRP A 92 6.16 3.72 -2.56
CA TRP A 92 4.79 4.05 -2.94
C TRP A 92 4.74 5.07 -4.08
N ALA A 93 5.59 4.93 -5.11
CA ALA A 93 5.54 5.79 -6.29
C ALA A 93 4.24 5.56 -7.10
N LYS A 94 3.63 6.64 -7.60
CA LYS A 94 2.49 6.56 -8.53
C LYS A 94 2.92 6.10 -9.92
N PHE A 95 4.08 6.56 -10.39
CA PHE A 95 4.62 6.25 -11.71
C PHE A 95 6.09 5.86 -11.62
N CYS A 96 6.53 4.99 -12.52
CA CYS A 96 7.95 4.77 -12.73
C CYS A 96 8.57 5.99 -13.43
N THR A 97 9.62 6.58 -12.87
CA THR A 97 10.31 7.74 -13.46
C THR A 97 11.05 7.42 -14.76
N GLN A 98 11.40 6.14 -15.00
CA GLN A 98 12.12 5.71 -16.20
C GLN A 98 11.17 5.35 -17.35
N CYS A 99 10.25 4.40 -17.14
CA CYS A 99 9.36 3.91 -18.22
C CYS A 99 7.94 4.49 -18.19
N ARG A 100 7.63 5.38 -17.23
CA ARG A 100 6.31 6.02 -17.05
C ARG A 100 5.14 5.05 -16.81
N LEU A 101 5.42 3.79 -16.48
CA LEU A 101 4.37 2.85 -16.09
C LEU A 101 3.62 3.40 -14.87
N GLU A 102 2.29 3.41 -14.95
CA GLU A 102 1.43 3.69 -13.81
C GLU A 102 1.42 2.50 -12.85
N LEU A 103 1.74 2.79 -11.60
CA LEU A 103 1.85 1.84 -10.49
C LEU A 103 0.74 2.01 -9.46
N SER A 104 0.00 3.13 -9.52
CA SER A 104 -1.33 3.24 -8.91
C SER A 104 -2.23 2.20 -9.57
N GLY A 105 -2.61 1.16 -8.84
CA GLY A 105 -3.52 0.15 -9.38
C GLY A 105 -4.86 0.77 -9.81
N VAL A 106 -5.48 1.48 -8.86
CA VAL A 106 -6.73 2.21 -9.09
C VAL A 106 -6.37 3.67 -9.41
N SER A 107 -6.72 4.12 -10.61
CA SER A 107 -6.53 5.53 -10.99
C SER A 107 -7.43 6.43 -10.16
N SER A 108 -7.03 7.70 -9.99
CA SER A 108 -7.83 8.71 -9.26
C SER A 108 -9.23 8.91 -9.85
N SER A 109 -9.42 8.64 -11.14
CA SER A 109 -10.75 8.67 -11.77
C SER A 109 -11.67 7.55 -11.26
N MET A 110 -11.13 6.38 -10.97
CA MET A 110 -11.92 5.26 -10.46
C MET A 110 -12.35 5.47 -9.01
N SER A 111 -11.50 6.08 -8.18
CA SER A 111 -11.89 6.45 -6.81
C SER A 111 -12.99 7.52 -6.74
N GLN A 112 -13.28 8.20 -7.85
CA GLN A 112 -14.43 9.11 -7.94
C GLN A 112 -15.71 8.39 -8.40
N GLN A 113 -15.57 7.30 -9.15
CA GLN A 113 -16.69 6.54 -9.70
C GLN A 113 -17.20 5.47 -8.74
N TYR A 114 -16.29 4.88 -7.96
CA TYR A 114 -16.58 3.78 -7.06
C TYR A 114 -16.25 4.18 -5.63
N SER A 115 -17.14 3.82 -4.72
CA SER A 115 -16.89 3.91 -3.29
C SER A 115 -15.75 2.98 -2.88
N ARG A 116 -15.12 3.30 -1.75
CA ARG A 116 -14.08 2.46 -1.16
C ARG A 116 -14.56 1.02 -0.93
N SER A 117 -15.80 0.86 -0.44
CA SER A 117 -16.41 -0.44 -0.17
C SER A 117 -16.59 -1.27 -1.43
N GLU A 118 -17.07 -0.68 -2.53
CA GLU A 118 -17.25 -1.39 -3.81
C GLU A 118 -15.90 -1.88 -4.38
N LEU A 119 -14.86 -1.06 -4.29
CA LEU A 119 -13.53 -1.47 -4.75
C LEU A 119 -12.95 -2.59 -3.88
N LEU A 120 -13.18 -2.55 -2.56
CA LEU A 120 -12.73 -3.59 -1.64
C LEU A 120 -13.48 -4.90 -1.89
N GLU A 121 -14.79 -4.85 -2.12
CA GLU A 121 -15.62 -6.00 -2.46
C GLU A 121 -15.17 -6.64 -3.78
N ALA A 122 -14.93 -5.84 -4.83
CA ALA A 122 -14.39 -6.35 -6.08
C ALA A 122 -13.04 -7.06 -5.84
N VAL A 123 -12.13 -6.45 -5.08
CA VAL A 123 -10.85 -7.09 -4.73
C VAL A 123 -11.05 -8.40 -3.97
N GLN A 124 -12.01 -8.47 -3.05
CA GLN A 124 -12.34 -9.70 -2.33
C GLN A 124 -12.85 -10.81 -3.27
N GLU A 125 -13.72 -10.47 -4.22
CA GLU A 125 -14.25 -11.41 -5.22
C GLU A 125 -13.13 -11.97 -6.11
N TYR A 126 -12.27 -11.10 -6.68
CA TYR A 126 -11.15 -11.54 -7.53
C TYR A 126 -10.08 -12.31 -6.77
N ALA A 127 -9.93 -12.05 -5.47
CA ALA A 127 -8.92 -12.67 -4.63
C ALA A 127 -9.40 -13.98 -3.98
N ASP A 128 -10.68 -14.35 -4.17
CA ASP A 128 -11.27 -15.52 -3.55
C ASP A 128 -10.54 -16.82 -3.96
N GLY A 129 -10.50 -17.77 -3.04
CA GLY A 129 -9.77 -19.04 -3.20
C GLY A 129 -8.26 -18.98 -2.96
N GLU A 130 -7.56 -17.91 -3.38
CA GLU A 130 -6.09 -17.81 -3.23
C GLU A 130 -5.66 -16.94 -2.03
N TYR A 131 -6.37 -15.85 -1.79
CA TYR A 131 -6.03 -14.87 -0.78
C TYR A 131 -7.18 -14.64 0.21
N GLN A 132 -6.83 -14.17 1.41
CA GLN A 132 -7.75 -13.63 2.39
C GLN A 132 -7.46 -12.13 2.50
N VAL A 133 -8.30 -11.32 1.86
CA VAL A 133 -8.15 -9.86 1.88
C VAL A 133 -8.43 -9.34 3.29
N LEU A 134 -7.46 -8.63 3.85
CA LEU A 134 -7.54 -8.04 5.18
C LEU A 134 -8.22 -6.67 5.13
N GLY A 135 -8.00 -5.91 4.05
CA GLY A 135 -8.51 -4.55 3.90
C GLY A 135 -7.58 -3.71 3.05
N ASP A 136 -7.76 -2.40 3.13
CA ASP A 136 -6.99 -1.43 2.37
C ASP A 136 -6.40 -0.32 3.25
N MET A 137 -5.28 0.25 2.80
CA MET A 137 -4.74 1.51 3.30
C MET A 137 -4.65 2.54 2.17
N ARG A 138 -4.91 3.80 2.51
CA ARG A 138 -4.76 4.93 1.59
C ARG A 138 -3.29 5.26 1.38
N ARG A 139 -2.95 5.77 0.22
CA ARG A 139 -1.63 6.37 -0.03
C ARG A 139 -1.70 7.87 0.17
N ARG A 140 -0.69 8.44 0.85
CA ARG A 140 -0.64 9.88 1.14
C ARG A 140 -0.55 10.74 -0.13
N ASP A 141 0.01 10.21 -1.21
CA ASP A 141 0.13 10.91 -2.50
C ASP A 141 -1.18 10.92 -3.32
N GLY A 142 -2.28 10.39 -2.77
CA GLY A 142 -3.58 10.34 -3.44
C GLY A 142 -3.64 9.34 -4.60
N ALA A 143 -2.65 8.45 -4.72
CA ALA A 143 -2.56 7.46 -5.80
C ALA A 143 -3.36 6.18 -5.53
N GLY A 144 -4.52 6.35 -4.88
CA GLY A 144 -5.48 5.28 -4.56
C GLY A 144 -5.15 4.49 -3.31
N PHE A 145 -5.59 3.23 -3.30
CA PHE A 145 -5.51 2.31 -2.18
C PHE A 145 -4.49 1.20 -2.46
N VAL A 146 -3.91 0.66 -1.38
CA VAL A 146 -3.14 -0.59 -1.38
C VAL A 146 -3.90 -1.60 -0.55
N TYR A 147 -4.17 -2.76 -1.13
CA TYR A 147 -4.88 -3.84 -0.46
C TYR A 147 -3.87 -4.79 0.17
N PHE A 148 -4.14 -5.21 1.39
CA PHE A 148 -3.33 -6.20 2.11
C PHE A 148 -4.12 -7.48 2.22
N ALA A 149 -3.44 -8.61 2.04
CA ALA A 149 -4.06 -9.93 2.16
C ALA A 149 -3.11 -10.95 2.75
N LEU A 150 -3.65 -12.04 3.26
CA LEU A 150 -2.88 -13.25 3.58
C LEU A 150 -3.06 -14.26 2.44
N ARG A 151 -1.97 -14.79 1.88
CA ARG A 151 -2.06 -15.94 0.97
C ARG A 151 -2.57 -17.14 1.76
N ARG A 152 -3.65 -17.79 1.32
CA ARG A 152 -4.32 -18.87 2.10
C ARG A 152 -3.40 -20.07 2.32
N ALA A 153 -2.68 -20.46 1.26
CA ALA A 153 -1.75 -21.59 1.28
C ALA A 153 -0.64 -21.42 2.32
N THR A 154 0.05 -20.28 2.34
CA THR A 154 1.26 -20.06 3.14
C THR A 154 1.03 -19.25 4.42
N GLY A 155 -0.02 -18.41 4.45
CA GLY A 155 -0.22 -17.39 5.49
C GLY A 155 0.67 -16.17 5.32
N GLU A 156 1.34 -16.03 4.18
CA GLU A 156 2.18 -14.88 3.87
C GLU A 156 1.35 -13.61 3.72
N LEU A 157 1.81 -12.52 4.34
CA LEU A 157 1.25 -11.20 4.12
C LEU A 157 1.69 -10.71 2.74
N VAL A 158 0.74 -10.35 1.88
CA VAL A 158 1.00 -9.85 0.54
C VAL A 158 0.34 -8.49 0.36
N THR A 159 0.88 -7.71 -0.59
CA THR A 159 0.21 -6.51 -1.09
C THR A 159 -0.37 -6.78 -2.47
N LEU A 160 -1.63 -6.38 -2.63
CA LEU A 160 -2.40 -6.55 -3.84
C LEU A 160 -2.72 -5.17 -4.42
N ARG A 161 -2.72 -5.10 -5.76
CA ARG A 161 -3.15 -3.91 -6.50
C ARG A 161 -4.18 -4.35 -7.53
N LEU A 162 -5.33 -3.70 -7.52
CA LEU A 162 -6.30 -3.85 -8.60
C LEU A 162 -5.75 -3.13 -9.83
N LYS A 163 -5.56 -3.81 -10.94
CA LYS A 163 -5.23 -3.19 -12.24
C LYS A 163 -6.45 -3.27 -13.13
N ARG A 164 -6.63 -2.25 -13.97
CA ARG A 164 -7.63 -2.28 -15.04
C ARG A 164 -6.95 -2.70 -16.33
N GLU A 165 -7.47 -3.74 -16.95
CA GLU A 165 -7.12 -4.12 -18.32
C GLU A 165 -8.10 -3.44 -19.29
N GLU A 166 -7.76 -3.44 -20.59
CA GLU A 166 -8.63 -2.90 -21.63
C GLU A 166 -10.01 -3.57 -21.57
N GLY A 167 -11.09 -2.78 -21.68
CA GLY A 167 -12.46 -3.31 -21.66
C GLY A 167 -13.13 -3.46 -20.29
N ASN A 168 -12.73 -2.67 -19.29
CA ASN A 168 -13.30 -2.65 -17.92
C ASN A 168 -13.10 -3.95 -17.13
N GLN A 169 -12.23 -4.84 -17.58
CA GLN A 169 -11.87 -6.01 -16.81
C GLN A 169 -10.84 -5.65 -15.75
N TYR A 170 -11.02 -6.20 -14.55
CA TYR A 170 -10.11 -6.00 -13.44
C TYR A 170 -9.22 -7.21 -13.26
N HIS A 171 -7.94 -6.95 -13.03
CA HIS A 171 -6.95 -7.98 -12.75
C HIS A 171 -6.25 -7.65 -11.44
N LEU A 172 -6.18 -8.62 -10.56
CA LEU A 172 -5.42 -8.50 -9.33
C LEU A 172 -3.94 -8.75 -9.64
N ALA A 173 -3.11 -7.72 -9.46
CA ALA A 173 -1.67 -7.86 -9.54
C ALA A 173 -1.10 -8.01 -8.13
N GLU A 174 -0.51 -9.18 -7.85
CA GLU A 174 0.37 -9.34 -6.70
C GLU A 174 1.58 -8.43 -6.89
N THR A 175 1.84 -7.58 -5.90
CA THR A 175 3.00 -6.69 -5.95
C THR A 175 4.22 -7.32 -5.31
N ARG A 176 4.04 -8.06 -4.20
CA ARG A 176 5.07 -8.93 -3.58
C ARG A 176 4.57 -9.59 -2.29
N VAL A 177 5.31 -10.62 -1.90
CA VAL A 177 5.29 -11.27 -0.59
C VAL A 177 6.06 -10.44 0.43
N ILE A 178 5.38 -10.05 1.49
CA ILE A 178 6.01 -9.59 2.73
C ILE A 178 6.30 -10.83 3.57
N LYS A 179 7.50 -10.86 4.15
CA LYS A 179 8.05 -12.02 4.86
C LYS A 179 6.99 -12.66 5.77
N PRO A 180 6.69 -13.96 5.60
CA PRO A 180 5.71 -14.64 6.43
C PRO A 180 6.14 -14.59 7.90
N LEU A 181 5.18 -14.31 8.76
CA LEU A 181 5.34 -14.66 10.16
C LEU A 181 5.02 -16.15 10.32
N PRO A 182 5.80 -16.89 11.10
CA PRO A 182 5.46 -18.27 11.41
C PRO A 182 4.06 -18.31 12.04
N ARG A 183 3.16 -19.13 11.48
CA ARG A 183 1.77 -19.31 11.94
C ARG A 183 1.66 -19.86 13.38
N SER A 184 2.77 -20.20 14.03
CA SER A 184 2.77 -20.64 15.42
C SER A 184 2.65 -19.44 16.35
N GLN A 185 1.50 -19.33 17.04
CA GLN A 185 1.31 -18.76 18.40
C GLN A 185 -0.02 -18.01 18.61
N ARG A 186 -1.06 -18.28 17.80
CA ARG A 186 -2.43 -17.87 18.18
C ARG A 186 -2.99 -18.61 19.43
N ALA A 187 -2.21 -19.43 20.15
CA ALA A 187 -2.75 -20.25 21.25
C ALA A 187 -1.80 -20.66 22.41
N ALA A 188 -0.60 -20.08 22.59
CA ALA A 188 0.26 -20.48 23.72
C ALA A 188 0.88 -19.27 24.43
N GLY A 189 0.29 -18.90 25.57
CA GLY A 189 0.76 -17.81 26.42
C GLY A 189 2.16 -18.07 26.98
N THR A 190 3.16 -17.44 26.38
CA THR A 190 4.49 -17.29 26.99
C THR A 190 4.75 -15.79 27.08
N THR A 191 4.80 -15.28 28.30
CA THR A 191 4.99 -13.86 28.59
C THR A 191 6.45 -13.49 28.36
N SER A 192 6.75 -12.91 27.19
CA SER A 192 8.01 -12.18 26.97
C SER A 192 7.85 -10.76 27.52
N MET A 193 8.93 -10.20 28.06
CA MET A 193 8.95 -8.88 28.73
C MET A 193 9.75 -7.87 27.90
N VAL A 194 9.26 -7.45 26.74
CA VAL A 194 9.71 -6.17 26.16
C VAL A 194 8.82 -5.06 26.71
N SER A 195 9.47 -4.07 27.31
CA SER A 195 8.82 -2.86 27.83
C SER A 195 8.41 -1.96 26.67
N ILE A 196 7.17 -2.12 26.22
CA ILE A 196 6.53 -1.15 25.32
C ILE A 196 5.92 -0.07 26.20
N LEU A 197 6.44 1.15 26.08
CA LEU A 197 5.84 2.30 26.74
C LEU A 197 4.43 2.48 26.17
N ARG A 198 3.43 2.43 27.05
CA ARG A 198 2.04 2.73 26.68
C ARG A 198 2.01 4.12 26.02
N PRO A 199 1.24 4.29 24.92
CA PRO A 199 1.03 5.60 24.34
C PRO A 199 0.58 6.55 25.46
N VAL A 200 1.29 7.66 25.64
CA VAL A 200 0.82 8.76 26.48
C VAL A 200 -0.47 9.25 25.83
N GLU A 201 -1.61 8.86 26.40
CA GLU A 201 -2.91 9.40 26.03
C GLU A 201 -2.81 10.93 26.12
N GLY A 202 -2.97 11.58 24.97
CA GLY A 202 -2.92 13.03 24.86
C GLY A 202 -3.86 13.68 25.86
N GLY A 203 -3.33 14.67 26.56
CA GLY A 203 -3.97 15.33 27.69
C GLY A 203 -5.40 15.78 27.42
N ALA A 204 -6.22 15.54 28.44
CA ALA A 204 -7.55 16.09 28.57
C ALA A 204 -7.57 17.60 28.27
N ALA A 205 -8.44 18.01 27.35
CA ALA A 205 -8.74 19.41 27.09
C ALA A 205 -9.27 20.07 28.38
N PRO A 206 -8.83 21.29 28.74
CA PRO A 206 -9.43 22.04 29.83
C PRO A 206 -10.88 22.40 29.47
N ARG A 207 -11.82 21.86 30.25
CA ARG A 207 -13.23 22.29 30.23
C ARG A 207 -13.33 23.69 30.84
N GLY A 208 -13.25 24.71 29.99
CA GLY A 208 -13.48 26.09 30.36
C GLY A 208 -14.91 26.53 30.04
N GLY A 209 -15.75 26.64 31.08
CA GLY A 209 -16.65 27.78 31.28
C GLY A 209 -17.91 27.91 30.42
N SER A 210 -19.02 27.44 30.97
CA SER A 210 -20.36 27.99 30.71
C SER A 210 -20.41 29.49 31.01
N GLY A 211 -20.85 30.28 30.02
CA GLY A 211 -21.24 31.68 30.18
C GLY A 211 -22.54 31.93 29.43
N VAL A 212 -23.66 31.86 30.16
CA VAL A 212 -25.02 32.23 29.73
C VAL A 212 -25.14 33.75 29.73
N GLY A 213 -25.74 34.37 28.70
CA GLY A 213 -26.26 35.73 28.86
C GLY A 213 -26.45 36.61 27.62
N ALA A 214 -27.55 36.36 26.90
CA ALA A 214 -28.57 37.35 26.52
C ALA A 214 -28.31 38.51 25.51
N LYS A 215 -29.37 38.72 24.71
CA LYS A 215 -29.89 39.96 24.06
C LYS A 215 -29.50 40.28 22.60
N ARG A 216 -30.43 39.92 21.70
CA ARG A 216 -31.30 40.82 20.89
C ARG A 216 -30.71 42.16 20.41
N SER A 217 -30.55 42.29 19.09
CA SER A 217 -30.94 43.45 18.24
C SER A 217 -30.59 43.12 16.78
N GLU A 218 -31.55 42.87 15.89
CA GLU A 218 -32.03 43.87 14.90
C GLU A 218 -30.97 44.92 14.53
N ARG A 219 -30.39 44.80 13.32
CA ARG A 219 -30.22 45.90 12.36
C ARG A 219 -29.56 45.45 11.05
N GLU A 220 -30.27 45.76 9.96
CA GLU A 220 -29.75 46.35 8.71
C GLU A 220 -28.63 45.62 7.92
N SER A 221 -29.03 45.01 6.80
CA SER A 221 -28.31 45.13 5.51
C SER A 221 -28.20 46.62 5.10
N PRO A 222 -27.36 47.09 4.14
CA PRO A 222 -26.55 46.43 3.08
C PRO A 222 -25.14 47.13 2.93
N PRO A 223 -24.40 47.24 1.78
CA PRO A 223 -24.51 46.63 0.44
C PRO A 223 -23.19 46.04 -0.14
N SER A 224 -23.38 45.42 -1.30
CA SER A 224 -22.43 45.07 -2.37
C SER A 224 -21.18 45.96 -2.48
N ARG A 225 -20.00 45.35 -2.63
CA ARG A 225 -18.79 46.00 -3.14
C ARG A 225 -18.13 45.15 -4.23
N ASP A 226 -18.07 45.77 -5.40
CA ASP A 226 -17.20 45.46 -6.52
C ASP A 226 -15.77 45.14 -6.09
N ASN A 227 -15.21 44.06 -6.63
CA ASN A 227 -13.78 43.85 -6.69
C ASN A 227 -13.34 43.81 -8.17
N ARG A 228 -13.29 45.01 -8.77
CA ARG A 228 -12.52 45.28 -9.98
C ARG A 228 -11.10 45.66 -9.58
N GLY A 229 -10.14 45.07 -10.28
CA GLY A 229 -8.84 45.70 -10.54
C GLY A 229 -7.75 45.38 -9.53
N ARG A 230 -6.91 44.39 -9.87
CA ARG A 230 -5.47 44.59 -9.69
C ARG A 230 -4.68 43.81 -10.73
N ASP A 231 -4.41 44.51 -11.83
CA ASP A 231 -3.17 44.37 -12.59
C ASP A 231 -2.00 44.38 -11.60
N GLN A 232 -1.23 43.30 -11.60
CA GLN A 232 0.14 43.33 -11.13
C GLN A 232 1.03 42.81 -12.26
N SER A 233 1.57 43.83 -12.94
CA SER A 233 2.72 43.85 -13.82
C SER A 233 3.74 42.75 -13.57
N ILE A 234 4.00 42.04 -14.65
CA ILE A 234 5.09 41.10 -14.86
C ILE A 234 6.39 41.91 -14.84
N HIS A 235 7.17 41.83 -13.77
CA HIS A 235 8.56 42.27 -13.79
C HIS A 235 9.41 41.15 -14.41
N GLY A 236 10.00 41.47 -15.57
CA GLY A 236 10.99 40.65 -16.23
C GLY A 236 12.23 40.48 -15.37
N VAL A 237 12.80 39.27 -15.41
CA VAL A 237 14.17 39.00 -15.02
C VAL A 237 14.80 38.25 -16.19
N ASP A 238 15.85 38.88 -16.72
CA ASP A 238 16.65 38.43 -17.85
C ASP A 238 17.31 37.06 -17.62
N PRO A 239 17.50 36.26 -18.69
CA PRO A 239 18.33 35.06 -18.63
C PRO A 239 19.83 35.42 -18.69
N PRO A 240 20.71 34.84 -17.84
CA PRO A 240 22.13 34.94 -18.06
C PRO A 240 22.58 34.04 -19.22
N SER A 241 22.89 34.69 -20.34
CA SER A 241 23.72 34.17 -21.43
C SER A 241 25.20 34.21 -21.01
N GLY A 242 25.73 33.05 -20.61
CA GLY A 242 27.16 32.85 -20.38
C GLY A 242 27.68 31.70 -21.24
N ARG A 243 28.25 32.03 -22.40
CA ARG A 243 29.17 31.18 -23.16
C ARG A 243 30.56 31.30 -22.54
N ASP A 244 31.31 30.20 -22.51
CA ASP A 244 32.75 30.06 -22.83
C ASP A 244 33.19 28.64 -22.38
N ALA A 245 33.47 27.68 -23.27
CA ALA A 245 34.62 27.56 -24.18
C ALA A 245 35.95 27.21 -23.47
N SER A 246 36.27 25.91 -23.42
CA SER A 246 37.61 25.29 -23.44
C SER A 246 37.40 23.77 -23.40
N GLU A 247 37.43 23.00 -24.49
CA GLU A 247 38.54 22.63 -25.39
C GLU A 247 39.81 22.07 -24.73
N ARG A 248 40.20 20.88 -25.25
CA ARG A 248 41.43 20.07 -25.07
C ARG A 248 41.44 19.16 -23.83
N GLY A 249 41.66 17.85 -23.91
CA GLY A 249 42.06 16.94 -24.99
C GLY A 249 42.63 15.66 -24.35
N ALA A 250 42.40 14.50 -24.98
CA ALA A 250 43.18 13.23 -24.92
C ALA A 250 42.24 12.11 -25.40
N ALA A 251 42.28 11.69 -26.67
CA ALA A 251 43.28 10.81 -27.28
C ALA A 251 43.43 9.45 -26.58
N GLY A 252 43.00 8.39 -27.29
CA GLY A 252 43.62 7.08 -27.20
C GLY A 252 42.88 6.02 -26.38
N LEU A 253 42.12 5.16 -27.06
CA LEU A 253 42.51 3.77 -27.37
C LEU A 253 41.26 2.92 -27.63
N ARG A 254 41.12 2.51 -28.90
CA ARG A 254 40.21 1.43 -29.32
C ARG A 254 40.87 0.09 -29.00
N PRO A 255 40.12 -0.90 -28.49
CA PRO A 255 40.39 -2.30 -28.79
C PRO A 255 39.47 -2.82 -29.90
N ARG A 256 40.06 -3.71 -30.68
CA ARG A 256 39.55 -4.45 -31.83
C ARG A 256 38.31 -5.31 -31.52
N ARG A 257 37.45 -5.40 -32.54
CA ARG A 257 36.55 -6.52 -32.85
C ARG A 257 37.23 -7.88 -32.62
N THR A 258 36.47 -8.86 -32.12
CA THR A 258 35.95 -10.00 -32.91
C THR A 258 35.15 -10.91 -31.97
N GLY A 259 33.82 -10.92 -32.13
CA GLY A 259 32.94 -11.89 -31.52
C GLY A 259 31.71 -12.00 -32.41
N SER A 260 31.67 -13.03 -33.24
CA SER A 260 30.60 -13.39 -34.14
C SER A 260 29.33 -13.70 -33.36
N GLU A 261 28.30 -12.86 -33.53
CA GLU A 261 26.94 -13.16 -33.09
C GLU A 261 26.38 -14.35 -33.91
N PRO A 262 25.82 -15.37 -33.24
CA PRO A 262 25.12 -16.44 -33.93
C PRO A 262 23.81 -15.94 -34.54
N ASN A 263 23.56 -16.38 -35.77
CA ASN A 263 22.39 -16.09 -36.58
C ASN A 263 21.09 -16.58 -35.88
N PRO A 264 20.08 -15.73 -35.64
CA PRO A 264 18.85 -16.12 -34.94
C PRO A 264 17.93 -17.08 -35.72
N ARG A 265 18.32 -17.54 -36.92
CA ARG A 265 17.54 -18.50 -37.72
C ARG A 265 17.81 -19.97 -37.43
N ASP A 266 18.84 -20.31 -36.65
CA ASP A 266 19.19 -21.71 -36.37
C ASP A 266 18.55 -22.30 -35.09
N ALA A 267 17.77 -21.51 -34.33
CA ALA A 267 17.16 -21.95 -33.08
C ALA A 267 15.76 -22.61 -33.22
N LEU A 268 15.25 -22.79 -34.45
CA LEU A 268 13.86 -23.22 -34.69
C LEU A 268 13.69 -24.70 -35.07
N ARG A 269 14.72 -25.55 -34.96
CA ARG A 269 14.65 -26.92 -35.50
C ARG A 269 14.57 -28.08 -34.51
N ASN A 270 14.65 -27.86 -33.20
CA ASN A 270 14.58 -28.96 -32.23
C ASN A 270 13.81 -28.56 -30.95
N ALA A 271 12.48 -28.53 -31.01
CA ALA A 271 11.64 -28.58 -29.83
C ALA A 271 10.88 -29.92 -29.83
N PRO A 272 11.04 -30.78 -28.80
CA PRO A 272 10.28 -32.02 -28.72
C PRO A 272 8.79 -31.73 -28.48
N GLU A 273 7.92 -32.35 -29.28
CA GLU A 273 6.48 -32.39 -29.10
C GLU A 273 6.14 -32.81 -27.66
N LYS A 274 5.68 -31.85 -26.87
CA LYS A 274 5.15 -32.13 -25.54
C LYS A 274 3.65 -32.41 -25.70
N VAL A 275 3.34 -33.70 -25.68
CA VAL A 275 2.02 -34.31 -25.60
C VAL A 275 1.07 -33.45 -24.76
N GLU A 276 0.04 -32.92 -25.42
CA GLU A 276 -1.14 -32.34 -24.81
C GLU A 276 -1.82 -33.41 -23.94
N LYS A 277 -1.80 -33.21 -22.62
CA LYS A 277 -2.82 -33.78 -21.75
C LYS A 277 -3.93 -32.75 -21.63
N GLU A 278 -4.98 -32.94 -22.43
CA GLU A 278 -6.30 -32.37 -22.21
C GLU A 278 -6.79 -32.76 -20.81
N GLY A 279 -6.54 -31.88 -19.85
CA GLY A 279 -7.17 -31.90 -18.54
C GLY A 279 -8.58 -31.34 -18.65
N SER A 280 -9.54 -32.25 -18.85
CA SER A 280 -10.98 -32.09 -18.66
C SER A 280 -11.34 -30.98 -17.64
N ARG A 281 -11.72 -29.80 -18.15
CA ARG A 281 -12.42 -28.77 -17.39
C ARG A 281 -13.90 -29.16 -17.35
N GLY A 282 -14.26 -29.88 -16.30
CA GLY A 282 -15.60 -30.41 -16.08
C GLY A 282 -16.70 -29.35 -15.91
N PRO A 283 -17.98 -29.75 -16.02
CA PRO A 283 -19.16 -28.91 -16.23
C PRO A 283 -19.71 -28.24 -14.95
N TRP A 284 -18.86 -27.65 -14.12
CA TRP A 284 -19.29 -27.03 -12.85
C TRP A 284 -20.01 -25.69 -13.02
N ARG A 285 -19.90 -25.04 -14.19
CA ARG A 285 -20.55 -23.76 -14.46
C ARG A 285 -22.06 -23.86 -14.74
N VAL A 286 -22.57 -25.03 -15.10
CA VAL A 286 -24.02 -25.22 -15.35
C VAL A 286 -24.78 -25.51 -14.05
N ALA A 287 -24.14 -26.17 -13.08
CA ALA A 287 -24.79 -26.54 -11.81
C ALA A 287 -25.15 -25.32 -10.94
N ILE A 288 -24.34 -24.25 -10.96
CA ILE A 288 -24.59 -23.03 -10.16
C ILE A 288 -25.73 -22.20 -10.76
N ALA A 289 -25.84 -22.15 -12.10
CA ALA A 289 -26.92 -21.42 -12.77
C ALA A 289 -28.32 -22.04 -12.49
N VAL A 290 -28.41 -23.37 -12.39
CA VAL A 290 -29.68 -24.06 -12.10
C VAL A 290 -30.12 -23.87 -10.64
N LEU A 291 -29.17 -23.80 -9.69
CA LEU A 291 -29.47 -23.63 -8.27
C LEU A 291 -29.99 -22.22 -7.93
N VAL A 292 -29.50 -21.18 -8.61
CA VAL A 292 -29.98 -19.80 -8.43
C VAL A 292 -31.39 -19.61 -9.00
N ILE A 293 -31.71 -20.26 -10.12
CA ILE A 293 -33.05 -20.18 -10.73
C ILE A 293 -34.08 -20.93 -9.88
N ALA A 294 -33.73 -22.08 -9.29
CA ALA A 294 -34.62 -22.83 -8.41
C ALA A 294 -34.94 -22.07 -7.10
N ALA A 295 -33.97 -21.36 -6.53
CA ALA A 295 -34.17 -20.54 -5.34
C ALA A 295 -35.04 -19.30 -5.62
N ALA A 296 -34.89 -18.68 -6.79
CA ALA A 296 -35.72 -17.54 -7.20
C ALA A 296 -37.18 -17.94 -7.45
N LEU A 297 -37.44 -19.13 -7.99
CA LEU A 297 -38.79 -19.63 -8.21
C LEU A 297 -39.49 -20.06 -6.90
N ALA A 298 -38.75 -20.60 -5.93
CA ALA A 298 -39.30 -20.97 -4.63
C ALA A 298 -39.76 -19.74 -3.80
N LEU A 299 -39.11 -18.59 -3.97
CA LEU A 299 -39.48 -17.33 -3.33
C LEU A 299 -40.64 -16.59 -4.01
N ALA A 300 -41.03 -16.98 -5.23
CA ALA A 300 -42.15 -16.37 -5.95
C ALA A 300 -43.50 -17.07 -5.70
N VAL A 301 -43.51 -18.20 -4.98
CA VAL A 301 -44.70 -19.03 -4.72
C VAL A 301 -45.21 -18.91 -3.27
N PHE A 302 -44.45 -18.25 -2.39
CA PHE A 302 -44.86 -17.90 -1.02
C PHE A 302 -45.08 -16.39 -0.89
#